data_AF-A0A8J9X733-F1
#
_entry.id   AF-A0A8J9X733-F1
#
_cell.length_a   1.000
_cell.length_b   1.000
_cell.length_c   1.000
_cell.angle_alpha   90.00
_cell.angle_beta   90.00
_cell.angle_gamma   90.00
#
_symmetry.space_group_name_H-M   'P 1'
#
loop_
_entity.id
_entity.type
_entity.pdbx_description
1 polymer ?
#
loop_
_entity_poly.entity_id
_entity_poly.type
_entity_poly.pdbx_seq_one_letter_code
_entity_poly.pdbx_strand_id
1 'polypeptide(L)'
;MSNPGGAAISAEQLKARYVGTGHPDMTKYEWMTNQHQDTYASHVGHYDQLSYMAVAQNQAIGRTRLEFLEKMVQPCGPPPPTKDVERLLEERE
;
A
#
# COMPACT_ATOMS: atom_id res chain seq x y z
N MET A 1 -14.62 16.86 3.79
CA MET A 1 -14.22 17.80 2.73
C MET A 1 -15.38 17.92 1.74
N SER A 2 -16.07 19.05 1.74
CA SER A 2 -17.27 19.32 0.92
C SER A 2 -16.88 19.98 -0.40
N ASN A 3 -17.35 19.44 -1.52
CA ASN A 3 -17.15 20.02 -2.85
C ASN A 3 -17.99 21.31 -3.02
N PRO A 4 -17.55 22.34 -3.78
CA PRO A 4 -18.37 23.51 -4.05
C PRO A 4 -19.47 23.10 -5.03
N GLY A 5 -20.65 22.81 -4.50
CA GLY A 5 -21.77 22.19 -5.23
C GLY A 5 -22.69 21.31 -4.37
N GLY A 6 -22.34 21.04 -3.11
CA GLY A 6 -23.29 20.58 -2.09
C GLY A 6 -23.67 19.09 -2.12
N ALA A 7 -23.30 18.32 -3.14
CA ALA A 7 -23.47 16.87 -3.09
C ALA A 7 -22.31 16.22 -2.32
N ALA A 8 -22.63 15.53 -1.22
CA ALA A 8 -21.67 14.70 -0.52
C ALA A 8 -21.22 13.56 -1.45
N ILE A 9 -19.90 13.44 -1.67
CA ILE A 9 -19.35 12.33 -2.42
C ILE A 9 -19.56 11.06 -1.58
N SER A 10 -20.18 10.03 -2.16
CA SER A 10 -20.43 8.75 -1.49
C SER A 10 -19.11 8.09 -1.06
N ALA A 11 -19.13 7.30 0.01
CA ALA A 11 -17.96 6.52 0.44
C ALA A 11 -17.43 5.62 -0.68
N GLU A 12 -18.31 5.04 -1.50
CA GLU A 12 -17.92 4.22 -2.65
C GLU A 12 -17.24 5.05 -3.75
N GLN A 13 -17.70 6.28 -3.96
CA GLN A 13 -17.06 7.21 -4.89
C GLN A 13 -15.69 7.68 -4.37
N LEU A 14 -15.51 7.85 -3.05
CA LEU A 14 -14.20 8.13 -2.46
C LEU A 14 -13.23 6.96 -2.66
N LYS A 15 -13.67 5.73 -2.34
CA LYS A 15 -12.85 4.51 -2.52
C LYS A 15 -12.41 4.32 -3.97
N ALA A 16 -13.29 4.60 -4.93
CA ALA A 16 -12.96 4.51 -6.35
C ALA A 16 -11.93 5.56 -6.81
N ARG A 17 -11.89 6.74 -6.18
CA ARG A 17 -11.02 7.84 -6.59
C ARG A 17 -9.69 7.86 -5.85
N TYR A 18 -9.67 7.47 -4.59
CA TYR A 18 -8.52 7.53 -3.71
C TYR A 18 -8.21 6.13 -3.18
N VAL A 19 -7.20 5.51 -3.81
CA VAL A 19 -6.64 4.23 -3.36
C VAL A 19 -6.18 4.38 -1.91
N GLY A 20 -6.44 3.37 -1.09
CA GLY A 20 -6.12 3.40 0.34
C GLY A 20 -7.21 3.98 1.26
N THR A 21 -8.35 4.45 0.71
CA THR A 21 -9.48 4.90 1.53
C THR A 21 -10.01 3.77 2.42
N GLY A 22 -9.96 3.97 3.74
CA GLY A 22 -10.38 2.98 4.74
C GLY A 22 -11.88 2.68 4.77
N HIS A 23 -12.23 1.52 5.33
CA HIS A 23 -13.59 1.15 5.72
C HIS A 23 -13.56 0.32 7.03
N PRO A 24 -14.70 0.18 7.74
CA PRO A 24 -14.74 -0.52 9.03
C PRO A 24 -14.25 -1.97 8.98
N ASP A 25 -14.49 -2.66 7.86
CA ASP A 25 -14.08 -4.06 7.66
C ASP A 25 -12.66 -4.21 7.09
N MET A 26 -11.87 -3.13 7.01
CA MET A 26 -10.51 -3.17 6.46
C MET A 26 -9.63 -4.07 7.32
N THR A 27 -8.99 -5.04 6.69
CA THR A 27 -8.10 -5.96 7.40
C THR A 27 -6.79 -5.26 7.78
N LYS A 28 -6.13 -5.77 8.82
CA LYS A 28 -4.79 -5.32 9.20
C LYS A 28 -3.80 -5.42 8.03
N TYR A 29 -3.92 -6.47 7.21
CA TYR A 29 -3.04 -6.68 6.06
C TYR A 29 -3.24 -5.60 4.99
N GLU A 30 -4.48 -5.27 4.63
CA GLU A 30 -4.78 -4.21 3.66
C GLU A 30 -4.29 -2.84 4.15
N TRP A 31 -4.56 -2.51 5.42
CA TRP A 31 -4.11 -1.25 6.01
C TRP A 31 -2.58 -1.14 6.00
N MET A 32 -1.87 -2.19 6.43
CA MET A 32 -0.41 -2.21 6.42
C MET A 32 0.14 -2.11 5.00
N THR A 33 -0.45 -2.80 4.04
CA THR A 33 -0.01 -2.77 2.63
C THR A 33 -0.09 -1.36 2.07
N ASN A 34 -1.21 -0.67 2.28
CA ASN A 34 -1.39 0.73 1.87
C ASN A 34 -0.34 1.64 2.53
N GLN A 35 -0.12 1.51 3.85
CA GLN A 35 0.87 2.31 4.56
C GLN A 35 2.29 2.13 3.99
N HIS A 36 2.70 0.90 3.66
CA HIS A 36 4.02 0.65 3.08
C HIS A 36 4.12 1.19 1.66
N GLN A 37 3.08 1.03 0.84
CA GLN A 37 3.05 1.60 -0.52
C GLN A 37 3.14 3.14 -0.48
N ASP A 38 2.39 3.81 0.39
CA ASP A 38 2.46 5.26 0.57
C ASP A 38 3.85 5.71 1.04
N THR A 39 4.48 4.92 1.90
CA THR A 39 5.84 5.16 2.37
C THR A 39 6.84 5.06 1.21
N TYR A 40 6.82 3.98 0.43
CA TYR A 40 7.72 3.83 -0.73
C TYR A 40 7.46 4.89 -1.81
N ALA A 41 6.20 5.22 -2.07
CA ALA A 41 5.82 6.29 -2.99
C ALA A 41 6.39 7.65 -2.53
N SER A 42 6.34 7.94 -1.23
CA SER A 42 6.92 9.15 -0.65
C SER A 42 8.44 9.18 -0.83
N HIS A 43 9.15 8.08 -0.54
CA HIS A 43 10.60 8.00 -0.73
C HIS A 43 11.00 8.17 -2.20
N VAL A 44 10.23 7.62 -3.14
CA VAL A 44 10.51 7.75 -4.59
C VAL A 44 10.15 9.14 -5.12
N GLY A 45 9.12 9.78 -4.58
CA GLY A 45 8.64 11.09 -4.98
C GLY A 45 9.50 12.26 -4.47
N HIS A 46 10.11 12.11 -3.30
CA HIS A 46 10.96 13.14 -2.68
C HIS A 46 12.44 12.80 -2.85
N TYR A 47 13.16 13.63 -3.63
CA TYR A 47 14.55 13.34 -4.00
C TYR A 47 15.52 13.32 -2.81
N ASP A 48 15.30 14.17 -1.81
CA ASP A 48 16.05 14.21 -0.57
C ASP A 48 15.94 12.90 0.23
N GLN A 49 14.72 12.35 0.35
CA GLN A 49 14.48 11.05 1.00
C GLN A 49 15.11 9.91 0.20
N LEU A 50 14.96 9.90 -1.12
CA LEU A 50 15.57 8.89 -1.98
C LEU A 50 17.10 8.91 -1.88
N SER A 51 17.70 10.11 -1.95
CA SER A 51 19.14 10.33 -1.86
C SER A 51 19.67 9.87 -0.50
N TYR A 52 18.97 10.21 0.59
CA TYR A 52 19.32 9.79 1.93
C TYR A 52 19.38 8.26 2.05
N MET A 53 18.35 7.57 1.55
CA MET A 53 18.30 6.10 1.58
C MET A 53 19.38 5.45 0.69
N ALA A 54 19.65 6.03 -0.48
CA ALA A 54 20.68 5.53 -1.38
C ALA A 54 22.09 5.62 -0.75
N VAL A 55 22.38 6.73 -0.06
CA VAL A 55 23.64 6.92 0.68
C VAL A 55 23.72 5.95 1.86
N ALA A 56 22.65 5.82 2.65
CA ALA A 56 22.60 4.92 3.80
C ALA A 56 22.84 3.45 3.42
N GLN A 57 22.36 3.03 2.23
CA GLN A 57 22.51 1.67 1.72
C GLN A 57 23.76 1.48 0.84
N ASN A 58 24.55 2.54 0.63
CA ASN A 58 25.70 2.56 -0.29
C ASN A 58 25.35 2.02 -1.68
N GLN A 59 24.23 2.47 -2.25
CA GLN A 59 23.78 2.10 -3.59
C GLN A 59 23.61 3.33 -4.49
N ALA A 60 23.62 3.08 -5.81
CA ALA A 60 23.25 4.11 -6.76
C ALA A 60 21.78 4.50 -6.58
N ILE A 61 21.48 5.80 -6.68
CA ILE A 61 20.12 6.34 -6.52
C ILE A 61 19.10 5.63 -7.43
N GLY A 62 19.47 5.34 -8.68
CA GLY A 62 18.61 4.62 -9.62
C GLY A 62 18.31 3.17 -9.18
N ARG A 63 19.25 2.51 -8.51
CA ARG A 63 19.07 1.15 -7.99
C ARG A 63 18.14 1.15 -6.77
N THR A 64 18.35 2.04 -5.81
CA THR A 64 17.45 2.20 -4.66
C THR A 64 16.03 2.56 -5.09
N ARG A 65 15.88 3.40 -6.13
CA ARG A 65 14.58 3.72 -6.71
C ARG A 65 13.89 2.48 -7.29
N LEU A 66 14.62 1.67 -8.06
CA LEU A 66 14.08 0.44 -8.62
C LEU A 66 13.66 -0.54 -7.52
N GLU A 67 14.50 -0.72 -6.51
CA GLU A 67 14.21 -1.61 -5.38
C GLU A 67 12.94 -1.17 -4.63
N PHE A 68 12.74 0.13 -4.41
CA PHE A 68 11.51 0.63 -3.78
C PHE A 68 10.29 0.39 -4.65
N LEU A 69 10.38 0.56 -5.97
CA LEU A 69 9.27 0.26 -6.89
C LEU A 69 8.94 -1.24 -6.91
N GLU A 70 9.94 -2.12 -6.89
CA GLU A 70 9.73 -3.58 -6.84
C GLU A 70 9.05 -4.00 -5.53
N LYS A 71 9.45 -3.40 -4.39
CA LYS A 71 8.84 -3.66 -3.08
C LYS A 71 7.38 -3.20 -2.97
N MET A 72 6.90 -2.31 -3.85
CA MET A 72 5.49 -1.88 -3.84
C MET A 72 4.52 -2.98 -4.27
N VAL A 73 4.96 -4.01 -5.00
CA VAL A 73 4.10 -5.10 -5.47
C VAL A 73 3.52 -5.89 -4.30
N GLN A 74 4.36 -6.22 -3.32
CA GLN A 74 3.96 -7.01 -2.17
C GLN A 74 4.81 -6.66 -0.94
N PRO A 75 4.59 -5.49 -0.33
CA PRO A 75 5.44 -4.99 0.74
C PRO A 75 5.30 -5.78 2.05
N CYS A 76 4.15 -6.44 2.26
CA CYS A 76 3.83 -7.17 3.49
C CYS A 76 3.82 -8.70 3.31
N GLY A 77 4.36 -9.22 2.21
CA GLY A 77 4.30 -10.65 1.89
C GLY A 77 2.90 -11.11 1.42
N PRO A 78 2.67 -12.43 1.30
CA PRO A 78 1.35 -12.96 0.92
C PRO A 78 0.28 -12.57 1.94
N PRO A 79 -0.95 -12.28 1.48
CA PRO A 79 -2.07 -12.06 2.37
C PRO A 79 -2.30 -13.30 3.25
N PRO A 80 -2.79 -13.13 4.49
CA PRO A 80 -3.18 -14.27 5.32
C PRO A 80 -4.24 -15.10 4.59
N PRO A 81 -4.26 -16.44 4.77
CA PRO A 81 -5.28 -17.26 4.16
C PRO A 81 -6.65 -16.79 4.65
N THR A 82 -7.58 -16.60 3.71
CA THR A 82 -8.97 -16.36 4.06
C THR A 82 -9.55 -17.61 4.72
N LYS A 83 -10.58 -17.43 5.57
CA LYS A 83 -11.27 -18.54 6.24
C LYS A 83 -11.72 -19.65 5.28
N ASP A 84 -12.03 -19.30 4.04
CA ASP A 84 -12.41 -20.25 3.00
C ASP A 84 -11.21 -21.07 2.50
N VAL A 85 -10.02 -20.47 2.43
CA VAL A 85 -8.77 -21.17 2.09
C VAL A 85 -8.31 -22.05 3.25
N GLU A 86 -8.41 -21.58 4.49
CA GLU A 86 -8.16 -22.41 5.69
C GLU A 86 -9.07 -23.64 5.70
N ARG A 87 -10.38 -23.46 5.50
CA ARG A 87 -11.34 -24.56 5.42
C ARG A 87 -10.98 -25.58 4.33
N LEU A 88 -10.60 -25.10 3.13
CA LEU A 88 -10.19 -25.98 2.03
C LEU A 88 -8.86 -26.70 2.29
N LEU A 89 -7.99 -26.15 3.13
CA LEU A 89 -6.74 -26.81 3.54
C LEU A 89 -7.04 -27.87 4.61
N GLU A 90 -7.93 -27.58 5.56
CA GLU A 90 -8.40 -28.53 6.57
C GLU A 90 -9.18 -29.71 5.97
N GLU A 91 -10.02 -29.47 4.95
CA GLU A 91 -10.76 -30.53 4.25
C GLU A 91 -9.87 -31.48 3.42
N ARG A 92 -8.58 -31.16 3.26
CA ARG A 92 -7.61 -31.97 2.51
C ARG A 92 -6.69 -32.82 3.40
N GLU A 93 -6.83 -32.71 4.71
CA GLU A 93 -6.16 -33.54 5.73
C GLU A 93 -7.08 -34.66 6.23
#